data_AF-A0A1V4TRL8-F1
#
_entry.id   AF-A0A1V4TRL8-F1
#
_cell.length_a   1.000
_cell.length_b   1.000
_cell.length_c   1.000
_cell.angle_alpha   90.00
_cell.angle_beta   90.00
_cell.angle_gamma   90.00
#
_symmetry.space_group_name_H-M   'P 1'
#
loop_
_entity.id
_entity.type
_entity.pdbx_description
1 polymer ?
#
loop_
_entity_poly.entity_id
_entity_poly.type
_entity_poly.pdbx_seq_one_letter_code
_entity_poly.pdbx_strand_id
1 'polypeptide(L)'
;MNFQRERSHNRKPRNFIHIYSNGYSEINYFTLKKIHSNKKNIRIEPFFENAGNPHQMVKLIERKYSAKDLDPNDRIYCVTDVDDATDICINDAMTRKAKFITLILSNPNFELWLLLHFKLYTHQFSKNETVEKLKVFLPEYQKPEIEPHFSQLCKNEAQAIQNVSKLKKYHTKEKRNLFLRDANPYSFIGEIIEIINSFE
;
A
#
# COMPACT_ATOMS: atom_id res chain seq x y z
N MET A 1 51.01 -6.91 3.26
CA MET A 1 50.10 -8.00 3.67
C MET A 1 48.67 -7.55 3.43
N ASN A 2 48.03 -8.08 2.38
CA ASN A 2 46.66 -7.76 2.01
C ASN A 2 45.71 -8.63 2.85
N PHE A 3 44.96 -8.00 3.76
CA PHE A 3 43.81 -8.65 4.40
C PHE A 3 42.61 -8.58 3.44
N GLN A 4 42.44 -9.59 2.59
CA GLN A 4 41.17 -9.84 1.93
C GLN A 4 40.14 -10.20 3.02
N ARG A 5 39.12 -9.36 3.19
CA ARG A 5 37.92 -9.68 3.97
C ARG A 5 37.21 -10.84 3.28
N GLU A 6 37.28 -12.02 3.86
CA GLU A 6 36.42 -13.14 3.50
C GLU A 6 34.95 -12.74 3.68
N ARG A 7 34.19 -12.70 2.58
CA ARG A 7 32.74 -12.58 2.62
C ARG A 7 32.17 -13.90 3.16
N SER A 8 31.74 -13.90 4.42
CA SER A 8 31.09 -15.06 5.02
C SER A 8 29.82 -15.41 4.23
N HIS A 9 29.86 -16.54 3.54
CA HIS A 9 28.83 -17.05 2.63
C HIS A 9 27.65 -17.73 3.35
N ASN A 10 27.34 -17.35 4.59
CA ASN A 10 26.36 -18.09 5.41
C ASN A 10 25.29 -17.23 6.10
N ARG A 11 25.05 -16.00 5.60
CA ARG A 11 23.83 -15.27 5.97
C ARG A 11 22.74 -15.64 4.97
N LYS A 12 21.61 -16.19 5.45
CA LYS A 12 20.38 -16.25 4.64
C LYS A 12 20.16 -14.87 4.00
N PRO A 13 19.83 -14.78 2.70
CA PRO A 13 19.50 -13.50 2.09
C PRO A 13 18.40 -12.85 2.92
N ARG A 14 18.61 -11.58 3.28
CA ARG A 14 17.62 -10.81 4.04
C ARG A 14 16.67 -10.23 3.01
N ASN A 15 15.54 -10.88 2.81
CA ASN A 15 14.49 -10.40 1.92
C ASN A 15 13.88 -9.15 2.55
N PHE A 16 13.71 -8.08 1.78
CA PHE A 16 13.09 -6.84 2.23
C PHE A 16 11.78 -6.57 1.49
N ILE A 17 10.80 -6.03 2.22
CA ILE A 17 9.65 -5.36 1.62
C ILE A 17 9.89 -3.86 1.74
N HIS A 18 9.94 -3.16 0.62
CA HIS A 18 9.96 -1.71 0.57
C HIS A 18 8.57 -1.18 0.22
N ILE A 19 8.02 -0.31 1.04
CA ILE A 19 6.72 0.32 0.84
C ILE A 19 6.94 1.81 0.63
N TYR A 20 6.78 2.25 -0.60
CA TYR A 20 6.85 3.65 -1.00
C TYR A 20 5.46 4.28 -1.01
N SER A 21 5.32 5.45 -0.39
CA SER A 21 4.12 6.27 -0.48
C SER A 21 4.46 7.75 -0.35
N ASN A 22 3.65 8.62 -0.94
CA ASN A 22 3.68 10.07 -0.73
C ASN A 22 2.62 10.55 0.29
N GLY A 23 1.69 9.67 0.70
CA GLY A 23 0.60 9.98 1.61
C GLY A 23 0.95 9.70 3.08
N TYR A 24 0.69 10.68 3.95
CA TYR A 24 0.99 10.56 5.38
C TYR A 24 0.17 9.46 6.07
N SER A 25 -1.09 9.25 5.68
CA SER A 25 -1.95 8.23 6.29
C SER A 25 -1.38 6.82 6.07
N GLU A 26 -0.92 6.55 4.85
CA GLU A 26 -0.29 5.30 4.43
C GLU A 26 1.00 5.07 5.21
N ILE A 27 1.88 6.07 5.24
CA ILE A 27 3.16 6.01 5.94
C ILE A 27 2.94 5.74 7.44
N ASN A 28 1.99 6.44 8.07
CA ASN A 28 1.66 6.25 9.48
C ASN A 28 1.14 4.82 9.74
N TYR A 29 0.17 4.36 8.93
CA TYR A 29 -0.41 3.02 9.09
C TYR A 29 0.63 1.91 8.91
N PHE A 30 1.42 1.94 7.83
CA PHE A 30 2.41 0.89 7.58
C PHE A 30 3.56 0.93 8.59
N THR A 31 3.91 2.10 9.12
CA THR A 31 4.88 2.23 10.23
C THR A 31 4.36 1.54 11.48
N LEU A 32 3.12 1.81 11.88
CA LEU A 32 2.48 1.15 13.02
C LEU A 32 2.34 -0.36 12.80
N LYS A 33 1.92 -0.79 11.60
CA LYS A 33 1.84 -2.21 11.23
C LYS A 33 3.17 -2.93 11.33
N LYS A 34 4.25 -2.31 10.83
CA LYS A 34 5.61 -2.83 10.95
C LYS A 34 6.02 -3.01 12.42
N ILE A 35 5.79 -2.00 13.25
CA ILE A 35 6.14 -2.02 14.68
C ILE A 35 5.35 -3.12 15.38
N HIS A 36 4.03 -3.13 15.22
CA HIS A 36 3.12 -4.09 15.85
C HIS A 36 3.44 -5.54 15.48
N SER A 37 3.80 -5.77 14.22
CA SER A 37 4.12 -7.11 13.71
C SER A 37 5.58 -7.52 13.95
N ASN A 38 6.40 -6.65 14.55
CA ASN A 38 7.85 -6.82 14.77
C ASN A 38 8.63 -7.24 13.49
N LYS A 39 8.22 -6.74 12.32
CA LYS A 39 8.79 -7.11 11.01
C LYS A 39 9.96 -6.19 10.65
N LYS A 40 11.19 -6.58 11.02
CA LYS A 40 12.41 -5.76 10.79
C LYS A 40 12.82 -5.65 9.32
N ASN A 41 12.36 -6.57 8.48
CA ASN A 41 12.58 -6.65 7.04
C ASN A 41 11.63 -5.76 6.22
N ILE A 42 10.70 -5.05 6.85
CA ILE A 42 9.86 -4.06 6.17
C ILE A 42 10.51 -2.68 6.28
N ARG A 43 10.63 -1.96 5.15
CA ARG A 43 11.09 -0.57 5.08
C ARG A 43 9.96 0.30 4.58
N ILE A 44 9.64 1.33 5.35
CA ILE A 44 8.65 2.36 4.98
C ILE A 44 9.43 3.53 4.43
N GLU A 45 9.16 3.90 3.20
CA GLU A 45 10.01 4.78 2.40
C GLU A 45 9.16 5.95 1.86
N PRO A 46 9.05 7.06 2.61
CA PRO A 46 8.23 8.19 2.20
C PRO A 46 8.82 8.97 1.01
N PHE A 47 7.95 9.51 0.15
CA PHE A 47 8.28 10.48 -0.90
C PHE A 47 7.39 11.72 -0.78
N PHE A 48 7.87 12.76 -0.10
CA PHE A 48 7.11 14.02 0.01
C PHE A 48 7.45 15.03 -1.10
N GLU A 49 8.57 14.85 -1.79
CA GLU A 49 9.04 15.77 -2.84
C GLU A 49 8.90 15.12 -4.23
N ASN A 50 8.44 15.89 -5.23
CA ASN A 50 8.41 15.51 -6.65
C ASN A 50 7.63 14.22 -6.98
N ALA A 51 6.70 13.82 -6.12
CA ALA A 51 5.88 12.60 -6.21
C ALA A 51 4.38 12.95 -6.32
N GLY A 52 4.01 13.83 -7.25
CA GLY A 52 2.64 14.34 -7.37
C GLY A 52 1.65 13.38 -8.03
N ASN A 53 2.11 12.24 -8.56
CA ASN A 53 1.24 11.22 -9.16
C ASN A 53 1.94 9.83 -9.22
N PRO A 54 1.18 8.74 -9.48
CA PRO A 54 1.72 7.38 -9.52
C PRO A 54 2.92 7.19 -10.46
N HIS A 55 2.91 7.83 -11.63
CA HIS A 55 4.00 7.72 -12.61
C HIS A 55 5.30 8.34 -12.11
N GLN A 56 5.21 9.51 -11.48
CA GLN A 56 6.39 10.16 -10.89
C GLN A 56 6.98 9.31 -9.77
N MET A 57 6.14 8.71 -8.92
CA MET A 57 6.60 7.81 -7.86
C MET A 57 7.35 6.60 -8.40
N VAL A 58 6.79 5.93 -9.43
CA VAL A 58 7.45 4.81 -10.12
C VAL A 58 8.82 5.23 -10.64
N LYS A 59 8.93 6.38 -11.32
CA LYS A 59 10.21 6.89 -11.83
C LYS A 59 11.23 7.19 -10.72
N LEU A 60 10.79 7.68 -9.56
CA LEU A 60 11.69 7.92 -8.43
C LEU A 60 12.26 6.61 -7.87
N ILE A 61 11.44 5.57 -7.79
CA ILE A 61 11.88 4.22 -7.37
C ILE A 61 12.88 3.65 -8.38
N GLU A 62 12.63 3.78 -9.68
CA GLU A 62 13.52 3.27 -10.75
C GLU A 62 14.86 4.01 -10.80
N ARG A 63 14.93 5.26 -10.34
CA ARG A 63 16.20 5.97 -10.17
C ARG A 63 17.02 5.46 -8.98
N LYS A 64 16.35 4.92 -7.97
CA LYS A 64 16.98 4.41 -6.74
C LYS A 64 17.43 2.96 -6.87
N TYR A 65 16.72 2.16 -7.68
CA TYR A 65 17.00 0.74 -7.84
C TYR A 65 17.03 0.31 -9.30
N SER A 66 17.96 -0.57 -9.62
CA SER A 66 17.89 -1.46 -10.77
C SER A 66 17.58 -2.89 -10.32
N ALA A 67 17.13 -3.74 -11.25
CA ALA A 67 16.85 -5.15 -10.95
C ALA A 67 18.08 -5.93 -10.44
N LYS A 68 19.31 -5.43 -10.70
CA LYS A 68 20.56 -6.05 -10.23
C LYS A 68 20.89 -5.70 -8.78
N ASP A 69 20.25 -4.68 -8.23
CA ASP A 69 20.49 -4.20 -6.86
C ASP A 69 19.60 -4.92 -5.82
N LEU A 70 18.63 -5.71 -6.28
CA LEU A 70 17.62 -6.37 -5.46
C LEU A 70 17.89 -7.87 -5.36
N ASP A 71 17.68 -8.43 -4.17
CA ASP A 71 17.57 -9.89 -4.03
C ASP A 71 16.31 -10.36 -4.78
N PRO A 72 16.29 -11.57 -5.39
CA PRO A 72 15.11 -12.11 -6.06
C PRO A 72 13.83 -12.11 -5.22
N ASN A 73 13.97 -12.14 -3.88
CA ASN A 73 12.83 -12.15 -2.97
C ASN A 73 12.45 -10.77 -2.42
N ASP A 74 13.20 -9.73 -2.76
CA ASP A 74 12.84 -8.36 -2.39
C ASP A 74 11.56 -7.94 -3.12
N ARG A 75 10.71 -7.20 -2.41
CA ARG A 75 9.45 -6.70 -2.96
C ARG A 75 9.39 -5.19 -2.82
N ILE A 76 9.10 -4.50 -3.91
CA ILE A 76 8.91 -3.05 -3.91
C ILE A 76 7.45 -2.74 -4.22
N TYR A 77 6.77 -2.11 -3.28
CA TYR A 77 5.40 -1.61 -3.42
C TYR A 77 5.39 -0.10 -3.53
N CYS A 78 4.67 0.41 -4.53
CA CYS A 78 4.35 1.82 -4.68
C CYS A 78 2.86 2.00 -4.34
N VAL A 79 2.57 2.59 -3.19
CA VAL A 79 1.21 2.79 -2.68
C VAL A 79 0.74 4.20 -3.00
N THR A 80 -0.46 4.33 -3.56
CA THR A 80 -0.99 5.64 -3.97
C THR A 80 -2.52 5.62 -4.06
N ASP A 81 -3.12 6.77 -3.75
CA ASP A 81 -4.54 7.00 -3.89
C ASP A 81 -4.94 7.25 -5.35
N VAL A 82 -6.16 6.85 -5.72
CA VAL A 82 -6.69 6.98 -7.08
C VAL A 82 -7.35 8.34 -7.31
N ASP A 83 -7.91 8.96 -6.28
CA ASP A 83 -8.58 10.27 -6.39
C ASP A 83 -7.64 11.41 -6.79
N ASP A 84 -6.33 11.27 -6.51
CA ASP A 84 -5.27 12.20 -6.92
C ASP A 84 -4.70 11.91 -8.33
N ALA A 85 -5.19 10.87 -9.03
CA ALA A 85 -4.67 10.45 -10.33
C ALA A 85 -5.76 10.32 -11.42
N THR A 86 -5.38 10.57 -12.66
CA THR A 86 -6.23 10.28 -13.84
C THR A 86 -6.04 8.82 -14.28
N ASP A 87 -7.03 8.22 -14.95
CA ASP A 87 -6.89 6.88 -15.53
C ASP A 87 -5.71 6.79 -16.50
N ILE A 88 -5.42 7.86 -17.24
CA ILE A 88 -4.24 7.96 -18.11
C ILE A 88 -2.95 7.82 -17.30
N CYS A 89 -2.86 8.54 -16.16
CA CYS A 89 -1.67 8.49 -15.32
C CYS A 89 -1.48 7.10 -14.68
N ILE A 90 -2.55 6.47 -14.21
CA ILE A 90 -2.51 5.13 -13.63
C ILE A 90 -2.10 4.10 -14.69
N ASN A 91 -2.69 4.15 -15.88
CA ASN A 91 -2.33 3.27 -16.99
C ASN A 91 -0.87 3.46 -17.43
N ASP A 92 -0.39 4.71 -17.50
CA ASP A 92 1.00 5.00 -17.84
C ASP A 92 1.97 4.41 -16.80
N ALA A 93 1.68 4.60 -15.51
CA ALA A 93 2.46 4.02 -14.42
C ALA A 93 2.44 2.49 -14.45
N MET A 94 1.28 1.88 -14.65
CA MET A 94 1.13 0.42 -14.73
C MET A 94 1.89 -0.19 -15.91
N THR A 95 1.92 0.49 -17.05
CA THR A 95 2.56 0.01 -18.28
C THR A 95 4.07 0.21 -18.24
N ARG A 96 4.55 1.32 -17.68
CA ARG A 96 5.96 1.70 -17.72
C ARG A 96 6.79 1.23 -16.54
N LYS A 97 6.17 0.89 -15.41
CA LYS A 97 6.90 0.45 -14.23
C LYS A 97 7.79 -0.76 -14.51
N ALA A 98 8.96 -0.77 -13.92
CA ALA A 98 9.82 -1.93 -13.89
C ALA A 98 9.10 -3.12 -13.26
N LYS A 99 9.43 -4.34 -13.73
CA LYS A 99 8.77 -5.58 -13.30
C LYS A 99 8.89 -5.84 -11.78
N PHE A 100 9.93 -5.33 -11.14
CA PHE A 100 10.15 -5.48 -9.69
C PHE A 100 9.31 -4.52 -8.84
N ILE A 101 8.63 -3.54 -9.45
CA ILE A 101 7.74 -2.60 -8.77
C ILE A 101 6.31 -3.11 -8.91
N THR A 102 5.60 -3.20 -7.80
CA THR A 102 4.16 -3.47 -7.76
C THR A 102 3.42 -2.21 -7.35
N LEU A 103 2.51 -1.72 -8.20
CA LEU A 103 1.66 -0.58 -7.89
C LEU A 103 0.46 -1.05 -7.07
N ILE A 104 0.17 -0.34 -6.00
CA ILE A 104 -0.90 -0.65 -5.05
C ILE A 104 -1.78 0.57 -4.93
N LEU A 105 -3.03 0.41 -5.37
CA LEU A 105 -4.00 1.49 -5.43
C LEU A 105 -5.03 1.38 -4.31
N SER A 106 -5.44 2.51 -3.75
CA SER A 106 -6.66 2.63 -2.95
C SER A 106 -7.62 3.59 -3.65
N ASN A 107 -8.83 3.13 -3.94
CA ASN A 107 -9.82 3.86 -4.75
C ASN A 107 -11.12 4.06 -3.96
N PRO A 108 -11.45 5.31 -3.53
CA PRO A 108 -10.81 6.55 -3.98
C PRO A 108 -9.48 6.86 -3.31
N ASN A 109 -9.32 6.53 -2.03
CA ASN A 109 -8.16 6.90 -1.23
C ASN A 109 -7.90 5.92 -0.08
N PHE A 110 -6.83 6.15 0.69
CA PHE A 110 -6.40 5.27 1.76
C PHE A 110 -7.43 5.15 2.88
N GLU A 111 -8.23 6.18 3.13
CA GLU A 111 -9.27 6.13 4.16
C GLU A 111 -10.35 5.09 3.84
N LEU A 112 -10.51 4.66 2.58
CA LEU A 112 -11.32 3.49 2.26
C LEU A 112 -10.79 2.23 2.96
N TRP A 113 -9.47 1.99 2.94
CA TRP A 113 -8.89 0.82 3.62
C TRP A 113 -9.20 0.82 5.11
N LEU A 114 -9.10 1.99 5.76
CA LEU A 114 -9.47 2.15 7.17
C LEU A 114 -10.96 1.86 7.39
N LEU A 115 -11.83 2.39 6.52
CA LEU A 115 -13.29 2.19 6.60
C LEU A 115 -13.69 0.72 6.44
N LEU A 116 -12.99 -0.03 5.58
CA LEU A 116 -13.26 -1.46 5.34
C LEU A 116 -13.01 -2.35 6.56
N HIS A 117 -12.29 -1.88 7.59
CA HIS A 117 -12.19 -2.57 8.88
C HIS A 117 -13.53 -2.67 9.60
N PHE A 118 -14.46 -1.76 9.34
CA PHE A 118 -15.73 -1.71 10.06
C PHE A 118 -16.90 -2.21 9.24
N LYS A 119 -16.94 -1.88 7.95
CA LYS A 119 -18.09 -2.18 7.11
C LYS A 119 -17.72 -2.30 5.64
N LEU A 120 -18.38 -3.25 4.97
CA LEU A 120 -18.35 -3.37 3.51
C LEU A 120 -19.20 -2.28 2.87
N TYR A 121 -18.66 -1.63 1.85
CA TYR A 121 -19.38 -0.68 1.00
C TYR A 121 -19.14 -1.02 -0.46
N THR A 122 -20.18 -0.95 -1.28
CA THR A 122 -20.13 -1.22 -2.73
C THR A 122 -20.57 -0.02 -3.57
N HIS A 123 -21.09 1.04 -2.95
CA HIS A 123 -21.44 2.28 -3.64
C HIS A 123 -20.19 3.13 -3.87
N GLN A 124 -20.20 3.94 -4.93
CA GLN A 124 -19.08 4.82 -5.24
C GLN A 124 -18.94 5.91 -4.17
N PHE A 125 -17.69 6.16 -3.78
CA PHE A 125 -17.35 7.24 -2.86
C PHE A 125 -16.85 8.47 -3.59
N SER A 126 -17.25 9.64 -3.11
CA SER A 126 -16.47 10.86 -3.38
C SER A 126 -15.22 10.93 -2.50
N LYS A 127 -14.26 11.81 -2.83
CA LYS A 127 -13.00 11.98 -2.10
C LYS A 127 -13.19 12.21 -0.59
N ASN A 128 -14.17 13.03 -0.20
CA ASN A 128 -14.39 13.41 1.20
C ASN A 128 -15.28 12.41 1.96
N GLU A 129 -16.12 11.66 1.24
CA GLU A 129 -17.12 10.78 1.86
C GLU A 129 -16.48 9.63 2.66
N THR A 130 -15.29 9.15 2.28
CA THR A 130 -14.58 8.10 3.01
C THR A 130 -14.24 8.55 4.43
N VAL A 131 -13.72 9.77 4.60
CA VAL A 131 -13.39 10.36 5.90
C VAL A 131 -14.65 10.58 6.74
N GLU A 132 -15.70 11.13 6.13
CA GLU A 132 -16.99 11.36 6.82
C GLU A 132 -17.59 10.07 7.36
N LYS A 133 -17.62 9.00 6.55
CA LYS A 133 -18.10 7.69 7.01
C LYS A 133 -17.15 7.04 8.02
N LEU A 134 -15.84 7.24 7.89
CA LEU A 134 -14.86 6.72 8.85
C LEU A 134 -15.08 7.32 10.24
N LYS A 135 -15.40 8.62 10.31
CA LYS A 135 -15.72 9.32 11.57
C LYS A 135 -16.94 8.76 12.32
N VAL A 136 -17.83 8.03 11.65
CA VAL A 136 -18.93 7.32 12.34
C VAL A 136 -18.40 6.19 13.23
N PHE A 137 -17.30 5.55 12.84
CA PHE A 137 -16.66 4.46 13.58
C PHE A 137 -15.51 4.94 14.45
N LEU A 138 -14.81 6.00 14.02
CA LEU A 138 -13.67 6.63 14.68
C LEU A 138 -13.94 8.13 14.84
N PRO A 139 -14.78 8.57 15.81
CA PRO A 139 -15.23 9.96 15.92
C PRO A 139 -14.12 11.01 16.00
N GLU A 140 -13.00 10.65 16.61
CA GLU A 140 -11.85 11.54 16.81
C GLU A 140 -10.85 11.50 15.65
N TYR A 141 -11.09 10.70 14.60
CA TYR A 141 -10.18 10.54 13.49
C TYR A 141 -9.91 11.87 12.77
N GLN A 142 -8.64 12.28 12.72
CA GLN A 142 -8.16 13.38 11.89
C GLN A 142 -7.13 12.84 10.92
N LYS A 143 -7.25 13.13 9.63
CA LYS A 143 -6.21 12.76 8.65
C LYS A 143 -4.94 13.58 8.94
N PRO A 144 -3.74 12.98 9.07
CA PRO A 144 -3.37 11.58 8.84
C PRO A 144 -3.15 10.72 10.12
N GLU A 145 -3.73 11.09 11.25
CA GLU A 145 -3.55 10.44 12.55
C GLU A 145 -4.20 9.04 12.60
N ILE A 146 -3.35 8.01 12.70
CA ILE A 146 -3.78 6.60 12.78
C ILE A 146 -3.60 6.04 14.19
N GLU A 147 -2.57 6.49 14.91
CA GLU A 147 -2.09 5.86 16.15
C GLU A 147 -3.18 5.69 17.23
N PRO A 148 -4.03 6.68 17.53
CA PRO A 148 -5.10 6.52 18.53
C PRO A 148 -6.09 5.40 18.22
N HIS A 149 -6.26 5.08 16.94
CA HIS A 149 -7.24 4.11 16.46
C HIS A 149 -6.61 2.76 16.07
N PHE A 150 -5.28 2.67 16.07
CA PHE A 150 -4.56 1.54 15.49
C PHE A 150 -4.88 0.21 16.16
N SER A 151 -5.04 0.20 17.49
CA SER A 151 -5.45 -1.01 18.23
C SER A 151 -6.79 -1.58 17.75
N GLN A 152 -7.77 -0.70 17.47
CA GLN A 152 -9.07 -1.11 16.96
C GLN A 152 -8.98 -1.60 15.50
N LEU A 153 -8.16 -0.94 14.68
CA LEU A 153 -7.88 -1.38 13.31
C LEU A 153 -7.24 -2.79 13.32
N CYS A 154 -6.24 -3.05 14.16
CA CYS A 154 -5.63 -4.39 14.27
C CYS A 154 -6.65 -5.48 14.63
N LYS A 155 -7.56 -5.22 15.58
CA LYS A 155 -8.61 -6.17 15.97
C LYS A 155 -9.52 -6.54 14.80
N ASN A 156 -9.72 -5.60 13.88
CA ASN A 156 -10.65 -5.74 12.75
C ASN A 156 -9.93 -6.03 11.41
N GLU A 157 -8.62 -6.26 11.40
CA GLU A 157 -7.83 -6.44 10.16
C GLU A 157 -8.34 -7.62 9.32
N ALA A 158 -8.69 -8.73 9.96
CA ALA A 158 -9.27 -9.89 9.27
C ALA A 158 -10.61 -9.55 8.57
N GLN A 159 -11.43 -8.69 9.19
CA GLN A 159 -12.67 -8.20 8.60
C GLN A 159 -12.39 -7.30 7.39
N ALA A 160 -11.36 -6.45 7.46
CA ALA A 160 -10.93 -5.60 6.35
C ALA A 160 -10.49 -6.42 5.14
N ILE A 161 -9.64 -7.43 5.36
CA ILE A 161 -9.18 -8.36 4.31
C ILE A 161 -10.38 -9.10 3.69
N GLN A 162 -11.31 -9.58 4.51
CA GLN A 162 -12.53 -10.23 4.00
C GLN A 162 -13.38 -9.27 3.17
N ASN A 163 -13.49 -7.99 3.56
CA ASN A 163 -14.25 -6.99 2.83
C ASN A 163 -13.59 -6.62 1.50
N VAL A 164 -12.26 -6.52 1.44
CA VAL A 164 -11.50 -6.37 0.17
C VAL A 164 -11.76 -7.56 -0.74
N SER A 165 -11.72 -8.80 -0.23
CA SER A 165 -12.03 -10.00 -1.01
C SER A 165 -13.46 -9.99 -1.58
N LYS A 166 -14.45 -9.54 -0.79
CA LYS A 166 -15.83 -9.36 -1.26
C LYS A 166 -15.93 -8.30 -2.35
N LEU A 167 -15.21 -7.17 -2.24
CA LEU A 167 -15.17 -6.15 -3.28
C LEU A 167 -14.50 -6.64 -4.56
N LYS A 168 -13.43 -7.43 -4.45
CA LYS A 168 -12.78 -8.05 -5.59
C LYS A 168 -13.77 -8.91 -6.39
N LYS A 169 -14.56 -9.74 -5.68
CA LYS A 169 -15.61 -10.57 -6.30
C LYS A 169 -16.72 -9.73 -6.94
N TYR A 170 -17.14 -8.66 -6.26
CA TYR A 170 -18.13 -7.73 -6.79
C TYR A 170 -17.66 -7.11 -8.12
N HIS A 171 -16.49 -6.47 -8.15
CA HIS A 171 -15.96 -5.85 -9.37
C HIS A 171 -15.64 -6.86 -10.47
N THR A 172 -15.19 -8.06 -10.13
CA THR A 172 -14.97 -9.15 -11.10
C THR A 172 -16.28 -9.54 -11.78
N LYS A 173 -17.38 -9.66 -11.03
CA LYS A 173 -18.72 -9.95 -11.58
C LYS A 173 -19.18 -8.83 -12.52
N GLU A 174 -18.92 -7.58 -12.16
CA GLU A 174 -19.23 -6.39 -12.96
C GLU A 174 -18.23 -6.16 -14.12
N LYS A 175 -17.23 -7.04 -14.30
CA LYS A 175 -16.17 -6.96 -15.34
C LYS A 175 -15.39 -5.64 -15.31
N ARG A 176 -15.22 -5.04 -14.13
CA ARG A 176 -14.45 -3.81 -13.93
C ARG A 176 -12.96 -4.10 -13.79
N ASN A 177 -12.14 -3.17 -14.28
CA ASN A 177 -10.71 -3.24 -14.08
C ASN A 177 -10.35 -2.61 -12.73
N LEU A 178 -9.85 -3.42 -11.80
CA LEU A 178 -9.50 -2.97 -10.44
C LEU A 178 -8.46 -1.85 -10.40
N PHE A 179 -7.68 -1.66 -11.47
CA PHE A 179 -6.68 -0.60 -11.58
C PHE A 179 -7.23 0.72 -12.14
N LEU A 180 -8.51 0.79 -12.51
CA LEU A 180 -9.14 2.01 -13.03
C LEU A 180 -10.06 2.65 -12.00
N ARG A 181 -10.39 3.92 -12.24
CA ARG A 181 -11.24 4.73 -11.35
C ARG A 181 -12.65 4.18 -11.18
N ASP A 182 -13.16 3.46 -12.18
CA ASP A 182 -14.51 2.85 -12.17
C ASP A 182 -14.66 1.73 -11.13
N ALA A 183 -13.54 1.13 -10.69
CA ALA A 183 -13.51 0.16 -9.60
C ALA A 183 -13.59 0.80 -8.19
N ASN A 184 -14.24 1.95 -8.07
CA ASN A 184 -14.57 2.58 -6.80
C ASN A 184 -15.79 1.88 -6.17
N PRO A 185 -15.74 1.37 -4.93
CA PRO A 185 -14.58 1.35 -4.03
C PRO A 185 -13.74 0.07 -4.16
N TYR A 186 -12.42 0.16 -4.13
CA TYR A 186 -11.51 -0.99 -4.01
C TYR A 186 -10.17 -0.58 -3.41
N SER A 187 -9.52 -1.45 -2.63
CA SER A 187 -8.19 -1.17 -2.09
C SER A 187 -7.30 -2.40 -2.14
N PHE A 188 -6.19 -2.30 -2.87
CA PHE A 188 -5.16 -3.34 -2.93
C PHE A 188 -4.34 -3.46 -1.63
N ILE A 189 -4.53 -2.55 -0.67
CA ILE A 189 -3.82 -2.56 0.61
C ILE A 189 -4.03 -3.89 1.35
N GLY A 190 -5.25 -4.47 1.27
CA GLY A 190 -5.53 -5.77 1.88
C GLY A 190 -4.59 -6.88 1.39
N GLU A 191 -4.26 -6.87 0.09
CA GLU A 191 -3.34 -7.85 -0.51
C GLU A 191 -1.90 -7.67 0.01
N ILE A 192 -1.44 -6.41 0.21
CA ILE A 192 -0.15 -6.15 0.85
C ILE A 192 -0.17 -6.66 2.29
N ILE A 193 -1.25 -6.44 3.04
CA ILE A 193 -1.32 -6.80 4.45
C ILE A 193 -1.27 -8.30 4.64
N GLU A 194 -1.93 -9.08 3.79
CA GLU A 194 -1.79 -10.54 3.74
C GLU A 194 -0.32 -10.94 3.52
N ILE A 195 0.36 -10.29 2.57
CA ILE A 195 1.79 -10.52 2.31
C ILE A 195 2.63 -10.21 3.54
N ILE A 196 2.47 -9.03 4.15
CA ILE A 196 3.19 -8.60 5.35
C ILE A 196 2.99 -9.61 6.50
N ASN A 197 1.77 -10.08 6.70
CA ASN A 197 1.45 -11.04 7.75
C ASN A 197 2.20 -12.37 7.55
N SER A 198 2.28 -12.84 6.30
CA SER A 198 2.98 -14.08 5.93
C SER A 198 4.50 -13.95 5.76
N PHE A 199 5.06 -12.73 5.73
CA PHE A 199 6.46 -12.51 5.39
C PHE A 199 7.40 -12.80 6.58
N GLU A 200 8.29 -13.79 6.44
CA GLU A 200 9.25 -14.19 7.50
C GLU A 200 10.53 -13.36 7.49
#